data_AF-A0AAX4J1X6-F1
#
_entry.id   AF-A0AAX4J1X6-F1
#
_cell.length_a   1.000
_cell.length_b   1.000
_cell.length_c   1.000
_cell.angle_alpha   90.00
_cell.angle_beta   90.00
_cell.angle_gamma   90.00
#
_symmetry.space_group_name_H-M   'P 1'
#
loop_
_entity.id
_entity.type
_entity.pdbx_description
1 polymer ?
#
loop_
_entity_poly.entity_id
_entity_poly.type
_entity_poly.pdbx_seq_one_letter_code
_entity_poly.pdbx_strand_id
1 'polypeptide(L)'
;MNCLKTRGICDGYAVKPRKSRAKASSRVQVERLNPDRSCHRGGGAGGGGGGGSPRVLIREPDMNTLDFADDMQSVYFDDWNDLVRVSLGGAPFSRTKLWTTTMPQLARRNPALRHAAIGIGAISRAFTAQGPYIVTRNFTAVANLLQSPHYQNAIIHYCQALRLQGQADFQTASIQEAVLLSILFVAFEAMRGNRHSALQHVKFGFVLLQELLTSADSEERIWNLAPDPRQLITEVLDLYNHLDVQSRTVLSGRVKASRSPAYELIRGLKARGHTIETYSMQIQRYTDPGEGRTPMPDVFHDAEDAYAWWKTCQRRIAKLGPLLLSVVDDLKLDEVVDEQGIDRILEAMQTQPELLAYCEKSAASLQQWRRSFEPLYNKTLSDADVDRREYLKILHLRMHYLIMFLHSFFPKYADEATIASMTPYCREVNDVVEILLREQQRDFRSAAHVFSMEFGLAWQLTVVAMTCRDPLVRENATRILEAYPRREGLWDSVAFLAVLRKNQELEAENAKGGGTASEQWRRLRRREFIFEDAGATIIFRSLKKDPDTGQWELVEEAAEFRGEAEGLEWKTRPLSGAGFIMT
;
A
#
# COMPACT_ATOMS: atom_id res chain seq x y z
N MET A 1 18.09 -32.42 -43.89
CA MET A 1 17.27 -31.18 -43.98
C MET A 1 18.18 -30.02 -43.60
N ASN A 2 18.33 -29.01 -44.46
CA ASN A 2 19.20 -27.86 -44.19
C ASN A 2 18.54 -26.88 -43.22
N CYS A 3 19.31 -26.35 -42.27
CA CYS A 3 18.83 -25.32 -41.34
C CYS A 3 18.77 -23.96 -42.05
N LEU A 4 17.57 -23.37 -42.16
CA LEU A 4 17.30 -22.16 -42.95
C LEU A 4 17.99 -20.87 -42.43
N LYS A 5 18.59 -20.88 -41.23
CA LYS A 5 19.17 -19.67 -40.63
C LYS A 5 20.71 -19.60 -40.68
N THR A 6 21.42 -20.72 -40.81
CA THR A 6 22.89 -20.75 -40.76
C THR A 6 23.56 -21.47 -41.94
N ARG A 7 22.79 -21.96 -42.92
CA ARG A 7 23.29 -22.70 -44.11
C ARG A 7 24.28 -23.85 -43.80
N GLY A 8 24.29 -24.35 -42.57
CA GLY A 8 25.05 -25.54 -42.16
C GLY A 8 24.26 -26.84 -42.34
N ILE A 9 25.00 -27.94 -42.54
CA ILE A 9 24.46 -29.30 -42.61
C ILE A 9 24.12 -29.76 -41.18
N CYS A 10 22.88 -30.19 -40.95
CA CYS A 10 22.42 -30.72 -39.67
C CYS A 10 22.32 -32.24 -39.75
N ASP A 11 23.19 -32.95 -39.03
CA ASP A 11 23.06 -34.39 -38.80
C ASP A 11 21.91 -34.59 -37.81
N GLY A 12 20.73 -34.92 -38.32
CA GLY A 12 19.49 -35.00 -37.54
C GLY A 12 19.61 -35.86 -36.27
N TYR A 13 18.75 -35.61 -35.29
CA TYR A 13 18.73 -36.35 -34.03
C TYR A 13 18.42 -37.84 -34.27
N ALA A 14 19.33 -38.72 -33.88
CA ALA A 14 19.09 -40.15 -33.85
C ALA A 14 18.02 -40.47 -32.79
N VAL A 15 16.83 -40.88 -33.23
CA VAL A 15 15.78 -41.41 -32.34
C VAL A 15 16.25 -42.77 -31.84
N LYS A 16 16.71 -42.84 -30.59
CA LYS A 16 17.02 -44.12 -29.93
C LYS A 16 15.73 -44.77 -29.42
N PRO A 17 15.56 -46.10 -29.56
CA PRO A 17 14.38 -46.79 -29.07
C PRO A 17 14.33 -46.76 -27.53
N ARG A 18 13.11 -46.61 -27.00
CA ARG A 18 12.78 -46.61 -25.57
C ARG A 18 13.28 -47.89 -24.90
N LYS A 19 14.25 -47.79 -23.98
CA LYS A 19 14.59 -48.86 -23.03
C LYS A 19 13.93 -48.58 -21.67
N SER A 20 13.34 -49.63 -21.10
CA SER A 20 12.65 -49.61 -19.81
C SER A 20 13.61 -49.23 -18.67
N ARG A 21 13.14 -48.38 -17.76
CA ARG A 21 13.93 -47.81 -16.67
C ARG A 21 13.84 -48.71 -15.45
N ALA A 22 14.89 -49.49 -15.19
CA ALA A 22 15.14 -50.05 -13.87
C ALA A 22 15.66 -48.95 -12.93
N LYS A 23 15.16 -48.92 -11.69
CA LYS A 23 15.56 -47.99 -10.64
C LYS A 23 17.01 -48.26 -10.20
N ALA A 24 17.86 -47.23 -10.26
CA ALA A 24 19.10 -47.18 -9.49
C ALA A 24 19.32 -45.74 -8.98
N SER A 25 19.43 -45.63 -7.66
CA SER A 25 19.70 -44.42 -6.90
C SER A 25 21.19 -44.08 -7.00
N SER A 26 21.53 -42.84 -7.38
CA SER A 26 22.78 -42.23 -6.94
C SER A 26 22.59 -40.71 -6.75
N ARG A 27 22.91 -40.25 -5.53
CA ARG A 27 22.94 -38.84 -5.13
C ARG A 27 24.10 -38.15 -5.86
N VAL A 28 23.83 -37.07 -6.58
CA VAL A 28 24.87 -36.11 -6.99
C VAL A 28 25.10 -35.18 -5.80
N GLN A 29 26.27 -35.26 -5.17
CA GLN A 29 26.71 -34.27 -4.19
C GLN A 29 27.08 -32.98 -4.92
N VAL A 30 26.33 -31.91 -4.64
CA VAL A 30 26.69 -30.53 -5.02
C VAL A 30 27.61 -30.01 -3.92
N GLU A 31 28.91 -29.93 -4.20
CA GLU A 31 29.89 -29.41 -3.26
C GLU A 31 29.86 -27.87 -3.30
N ARG A 32 29.30 -27.24 -2.26
CA ARG A 32 29.41 -25.78 -2.04
C ARG A 32 30.78 -25.52 -1.42
N LEU A 33 31.60 -24.70 -2.08
CA LEU A 33 32.90 -24.31 -1.56
C LEU A 33 32.75 -23.40 -0.34
N ASN A 34 33.44 -23.79 0.74
CA ASN A 34 33.58 -23.08 2.00
C ASN A 34 34.63 -21.96 1.84
N PRO A 35 34.49 -20.75 2.43
CA PRO A 35 35.38 -19.61 2.13
C PRO A 35 36.78 -19.70 2.73
N ASP A 36 37.05 -20.63 3.65
CA ASP A 36 38.33 -20.70 4.36
C ASP A 36 39.25 -21.80 3.83
N ARG A 37 40.05 -21.50 2.80
CA ARG A 37 41.39 -22.10 2.66
C ARG A 37 42.38 -21.11 2.06
N SER A 38 43.36 -20.77 2.90
CA SER A 38 44.55 -19.99 2.58
C SER A 38 45.34 -20.59 1.42
N CYS A 39 45.81 -19.69 0.56
CA CYS A 39 46.74 -19.96 -0.52
C CYS A 39 48.10 -20.44 0.03
N HIS A 40 48.39 -21.74 -0.12
CA HIS A 40 49.75 -22.25 0.03
C HIS A 40 50.38 -22.55 -1.33
N ARG A 41 51.53 -21.90 -1.53
CA ARG A 41 52.43 -21.97 -2.67
C ARG A 41 53.48 -23.06 -2.38
N GLY A 42 53.60 -24.04 -3.25
CA GLY A 42 54.67 -25.06 -3.29
C GLY A 42 54.30 -26.09 -4.35
N GLY A 43 55.04 -26.35 -5.42
CA GLY A 43 56.49 -26.44 -5.53
C GLY A 43 56.88 -27.90 -5.38
N GLY A 44 56.91 -28.67 -6.48
CA GLY A 44 57.37 -30.06 -6.47
C GLY A 44 56.95 -30.85 -7.72
N ALA A 45 57.90 -31.12 -8.60
CA ALA A 45 57.77 -31.86 -9.84
C ALA A 45 57.61 -33.38 -9.62
N GLY A 46 56.94 -34.07 -10.55
CA GLY A 46 56.92 -35.53 -10.63
C GLY A 46 55.90 -36.02 -11.67
N GLY A 47 56.39 -36.57 -12.78
CA GLY A 47 55.64 -36.78 -14.02
C GLY A 47 54.59 -37.89 -14.06
N GLY A 48 53.97 -37.99 -15.24
CA GLY A 48 53.08 -39.09 -15.62
C GLY A 48 52.03 -38.61 -16.62
N GLY A 49 52.22 -38.94 -17.89
CA GLY A 49 51.34 -38.56 -18.99
C GLY A 49 49.89 -39.03 -18.82
N GLY A 50 48.99 -38.14 -19.17
CA GLY A 50 47.56 -38.41 -19.32
C GLY A 50 46.90 -37.17 -19.89
N GLY A 51 46.74 -37.14 -21.21
CA GLY A 51 46.03 -36.08 -21.92
C GLY A 51 44.56 -36.04 -21.51
N GLY A 52 44.27 -35.43 -20.38
CA GLY A 52 42.94 -34.94 -20.05
C GLY A 52 42.77 -33.57 -20.68
N SER A 53 41.90 -33.45 -21.68
CA SER A 53 41.38 -32.13 -22.10
C SER A 53 41.07 -31.31 -20.85
N PRO A 54 41.44 -30.01 -20.80
CA PRO A 54 41.04 -29.18 -19.68
C PRO A 54 39.51 -29.29 -19.60
N ARG A 55 39.01 -29.85 -18.49
CA ARG A 55 37.59 -29.79 -18.20
C ARG A 55 37.29 -28.30 -18.12
N VAL A 56 36.74 -27.76 -19.20
CA VAL A 56 36.11 -26.46 -19.19
C VAL A 56 35.03 -26.59 -18.13
N LEU A 57 35.33 -26.11 -16.93
CA LEU A 57 34.30 -25.82 -15.95
C LEU A 57 33.45 -24.78 -16.65
N ILE A 58 32.32 -25.24 -17.22
CA ILE A 58 31.25 -24.36 -17.66
C ILE A 58 30.75 -23.73 -16.37
N ARG A 59 31.42 -22.66 -15.95
CA ARG A 59 30.93 -21.79 -14.91
C ARG A 59 29.75 -21.11 -15.55
N GLU A 60 28.55 -21.37 -15.03
CA GLU A 60 27.40 -20.56 -15.42
C GLU A 60 27.83 -19.09 -15.30
N PRO A 61 27.60 -18.25 -16.32
CA PRO A 61 27.88 -16.83 -16.22
C PRO A 61 27.20 -16.33 -14.96
N ASP A 62 27.95 -15.63 -14.10
CA ASP A 62 27.32 -14.97 -12.99
C ASP A 62 26.32 -13.97 -13.57
N MET A 63 25.03 -14.28 -13.46
CA MET A 63 23.97 -13.46 -14.04
C MET A 63 24.05 -12.01 -13.53
N ASN A 64 24.63 -11.79 -12.35
CA ASN A 64 24.86 -10.45 -11.83
C ASN A 64 25.87 -9.66 -12.67
N THR A 65 26.86 -10.32 -13.31
CA THR A 65 27.81 -9.64 -14.23
C THR A 65 27.17 -9.20 -15.55
N LEU A 66 26.00 -9.76 -15.90
CA LEU A 66 25.19 -9.30 -17.04
C LEU A 66 24.23 -8.18 -16.65
N ASP A 67 23.79 -8.17 -15.39
CA ASP A 67 22.75 -7.26 -14.90
C ASP A 67 23.30 -6.00 -14.21
N PHE A 68 24.50 -6.04 -13.65
CA PHE A 68 25.06 -4.95 -12.83
C PHE A 68 26.43 -4.54 -13.33
N ALA A 69 26.67 -3.23 -13.41
CA ALA A 69 27.96 -2.71 -13.90
C ALA A 69 29.08 -2.80 -12.86
N ASP A 70 28.71 -2.87 -11.57
CA ASP A 70 29.63 -2.93 -10.44
C ASP A 70 28.99 -3.70 -9.27
N ASP A 71 29.82 -4.13 -8.31
CA ASP A 71 29.38 -4.89 -7.15
C ASP A 71 28.39 -4.09 -6.27
N MET A 72 28.52 -2.77 -6.21
CA MET A 72 27.65 -1.91 -5.40
C MET A 72 26.22 -1.86 -5.95
N GLN A 73 26.03 -1.92 -7.27
CA GLN A 73 24.70 -2.04 -7.86
C GLN A 73 24.00 -3.34 -7.48
N SER A 74 24.72 -4.47 -7.47
CA SER A 74 24.16 -5.75 -6.99
C SER A 74 23.76 -5.64 -5.52
N VAL A 75 24.62 -5.03 -4.70
CA VAL A 75 24.36 -4.82 -3.27
C VAL A 75 23.13 -3.95 -3.03
N TYR A 76 22.98 -2.84 -3.74
CA TYR A 76 21.78 -2.00 -3.65
C TYR A 76 20.53 -2.75 -4.15
N PHE A 77 20.64 -3.54 -5.21
CA PHE A 77 19.53 -4.34 -5.68
C PHE A 77 19.09 -5.39 -4.64
N ASP A 78 20.03 -5.97 -3.91
CA ASP A 78 19.75 -6.87 -2.80
C ASP A 78 19.11 -6.15 -1.60
N ASP A 79 19.55 -4.93 -1.26
CA ASP A 79 18.89 -4.10 -0.25
C ASP A 79 17.44 -3.77 -0.64
N TRP A 80 17.18 -3.52 -1.92
CA TRP A 80 15.83 -3.34 -2.41
C TRP A 80 15.00 -4.63 -2.31
N ASN A 81 15.57 -5.78 -2.63
CA ASN A 81 14.88 -7.07 -2.43
C ASN A 81 14.57 -7.34 -0.95
N ASP A 82 15.46 -6.96 -0.02
CA ASP A 82 15.23 -7.05 1.42
C ASP A 82 14.06 -6.14 1.83
N LEU A 83 14.08 -4.87 1.41
CA LEU A 83 12.98 -3.93 1.63
C LEU A 83 11.64 -4.47 1.12
N VAL A 84 11.60 -4.96 -0.12
CA VAL A 84 10.40 -5.55 -0.74
C VAL A 84 9.86 -6.73 0.09
N ARG A 85 10.74 -7.54 0.69
CA ARG A 85 10.33 -8.69 1.50
C ARG A 85 9.79 -8.30 2.87
N VAL A 86 10.27 -7.21 3.45
CA VAL A 86 10.02 -6.85 4.85
C VAL A 86 8.94 -5.78 5.00
N SER A 87 8.93 -4.76 4.14
CA SER A 87 8.03 -3.61 4.33
C SER A 87 7.55 -2.93 3.04
N LEU A 88 8.40 -2.77 2.02
CA LEU A 88 8.07 -1.91 0.88
C LEU A 88 6.82 -2.41 0.14
N GLY A 89 6.75 -3.73 -0.10
CA GLY A 89 5.59 -4.39 -0.72
C GLY A 89 4.56 -4.90 0.28
N GLY A 90 4.45 -4.25 1.44
CA GLY A 90 3.68 -4.74 2.58
C GLY A 90 4.49 -5.67 3.48
N ALA A 91 3.94 -5.91 4.67
CA ALA A 91 4.54 -6.81 5.66
C ALA A 91 4.55 -8.27 5.16
N PRO A 92 5.34 -9.17 5.78
CA PRO A 92 5.45 -10.58 5.36
C PRO A 92 4.14 -11.36 5.25
N PHE A 93 3.11 -10.89 5.96
CA PHE A 93 1.76 -11.44 6.03
C PHE A 93 0.76 -10.82 5.02
N SER A 94 1.14 -9.76 4.29
CA SER A 94 0.30 -9.03 3.31
C SER A 94 0.80 -9.14 1.85
N ARG A 95 1.73 -10.06 1.57
CA ARG A 95 2.50 -10.04 0.32
C ARG A 95 1.65 -10.34 -0.93
N THR A 96 1.70 -9.44 -1.91
CA THR A 96 1.17 -9.63 -3.26
C THR A 96 2.21 -10.29 -4.20
N LYS A 97 1.76 -10.91 -5.31
CA LYS A 97 2.72 -11.48 -6.29
C LYS A 97 3.47 -10.38 -7.04
N LEU A 98 2.88 -9.20 -7.16
CA LEU A 98 3.47 -7.97 -7.67
C LEU A 98 4.82 -7.74 -7.01
N TRP A 99 4.85 -7.64 -5.67
CA TRP A 99 6.09 -7.37 -4.96
C TRP A 99 6.99 -8.60 -4.80
N THR A 100 6.42 -9.78 -4.57
CA THR A 100 7.25 -10.96 -4.27
C THR A 100 7.89 -11.60 -5.50
N THR A 101 7.29 -11.45 -6.67
CA THR A 101 7.67 -12.18 -7.89
C THR A 101 7.82 -11.25 -9.07
N THR A 102 6.77 -10.49 -9.42
CA THR A 102 6.69 -9.77 -10.68
C THR A 102 7.66 -8.58 -10.75
N MET A 103 7.62 -7.69 -9.76
CA MET A 103 8.46 -6.48 -9.70
C MET A 103 9.95 -6.85 -9.66
N PRO A 104 10.42 -7.82 -8.83
CA PRO A 104 11.82 -8.23 -8.85
C PRO A 104 12.28 -8.84 -10.18
N GLN A 105 11.44 -9.65 -10.83
CA GLN A 105 11.75 -10.24 -12.12
C GLN A 105 11.82 -9.18 -13.23
N LEU A 106 10.88 -8.23 -13.24
CA LEU A 106 10.86 -7.14 -14.22
C LEU A 106 12.00 -6.15 -13.99
N ALA A 107 12.31 -5.80 -12.73
CA ALA A 107 13.44 -4.96 -12.39
C ALA A 107 14.78 -5.61 -12.75
N ARG A 108 14.89 -6.95 -12.73
CA ARG A 108 16.07 -7.62 -13.29
C ARG A 108 16.14 -7.53 -14.81
N ARG A 109 15.04 -7.45 -15.56
CA ARG A 109 15.06 -7.48 -17.04
C ARG A 109 15.09 -6.10 -17.69
N ASN A 110 14.37 -5.14 -17.12
CA ASN A 110 14.21 -3.80 -17.67
C ASN A 110 15.20 -2.84 -17.00
N PRO A 111 16.09 -2.16 -17.76
CA PRO A 111 17.07 -1.24 -17.19
C PRO A 111 16.46 -0.08 -16.39
N ALA A 112 15.35 0.52 -16.83
CA ALA A 112 14.74 1.64 -16.13
C ALA A 112 14.19 1.21 -14.76
N LEU A 113 13.47 0.09 -14.70
CA LEU A 113 13.01 -0.52 -13.45
C LEU A 113 14.19 -0.96 -12.56
N ARG A 114 15.26 -1.50 -13.16
CA ARG A 114 16.49 -1.87 -12.45
C ARG A 114 17.12 -0.67 -11.75
N HIS A 115 17.30 0.43 -12.47
CA HIS A 115 17.85 1.66 -11.92
C HIS A 115 16.96 2.25 -10.81
N ALA A 116 15.63 2.21 -10.96
CA ALA A 116 14.72 2.65 -9.90
C ALA A 116 14.84 1.76 -8.65
N ALA A 117 14.87 0.43 -8.81
CA ALA A 117 15.08 -0.52 -7.72
C ALA A 117 16.42 -0.28 -7.00
N ILE A 118 17.51 -0.15 -7.77
CA ILE A 118 18.85 0.19 -7.22
C ILE A 118 18.81 1.52 -6.47
N GLY A 119 18.13 2.54 -6.99
CA GLY A 119 17.96 3.82 -6.30
C GLY A 119 17.28 3.67 -4.95
N ILE A 120 16.20 2.87 -4.87
CA ILE A 120 15.48 2.58 -3.62
C ILE A 120 16.37 1.78 -2.64
N GLY A 121 17.15 0.82 -3.13
CA GLY A 121 18.10 0.09 -2.30
C GLY A 121 19.22 0.98 -1.75
N ALA A 122 19.73 1.89 -2.57
CA ALA A 122 20.76 2.84 -2.17
C ALA A 122 20.27 3.82 -1.09
N ILE A 123 19.03 4.32 -1.18
CA ILE A 123 18.44 5.13 -0.10
C ILE A 123 18.18 4.31 1.16
N SER A 124 17.81 3.03 1.04
CA SER A 124 17.69 2.10 2.17
C SER A 124 18.98 2.05 2.99
N ARG A 125 20.09 1.82 2.30
CA ARG A 125 21.41 1.76 2.90
C ARG A 125 21.86 3.10 3.47
N ALA A 126 21.52 4.20 2.82
CA ALA A 126 21.81 5.54 3.33
C ALA A 126 21.10 5.80 4.68
N PHE A 127 19.87 5.29 4.85
CA PHE A 127 19.15 5.39 6.11
C PHE A 127 19.66 4.43 7.19
N THR A 128 20.27 3.29 6.86
CA THR A 128 20.87 2.42 7.88
C THR A 128 21.97 3.13 8.69
N ALA A 129 22.61 4.15 8.12
CA ALA A 129 23.62 4.96 8.82
C ALA A 129 23.02 6.06 9.74
N GLN A 130 21.74 6.42 9.58
CA GLN A 130 21.08 7.55 10.25
C GLN A 130 19.61 7.18 10.55
N GLY A 131 19.25 7.04 11.84
CA GLY A 131 18.00 6.39 12.29
C GLY A 131 16.67 6.78 11.59
N PRO A 132 15.63 5.92 11.71
CA PRO A 132 14.46 5.82 10.83
C PRO A 132 13.59 7.05 10.62
N TYR A 133 13.44 7.88 11.65
CA TYR A 133 12.49 8.99 11.64
C TYR A 133 13.16 10.35 11.41
N ILE A 134 14.46 10.43 11.63
CA ILE A 134 15.19 11.70 11.81
C ILE A 134 15.55 12.33 10.46
N VAL A 135 15.63 11.53 9.40
CA VAL A 135 16.24 11.93 8.13
C VAL A 135 15.44 13.00 7.38
N THR A 136 14.13 13.08 7.54
CA THR A 136 13.32 13.94 6.66
C THR A 136 13.21 15.39 7.09
N ARG A 137 13.47 15.77 8.35
CA ARG A 137 13.11 17.13 8.82
C ARG A 137 14.02 17.78 9.87
N ASN A 138 15.07 17.10 10.33
CA ASN A 138 16.17 17.76 11.05
C ASN A 138 17.24 18.23 10.06
N PHE A 139 17.59 19.52 10.06
CA PHE A 139 18.61 20.10 9.19
C PHE A 139 19.93 19.33 9.23
N THR A 140 20.37 18.89 10.42
CA THR A 140 21.63 18.16 10.57
C THR A 140 21.55 16.76 9.96
N ALA A 141 20.42 16.05 10.11
CA ALA A 141 20.22 14.75 9.51
C ALA A 141 20.10 14.82 7.99
N VAL A 142 19.39 15.83 7.45
CA VAL A 142 19.34 16.08 6.00
C VAL A 142 20.73 16.40 5.47
N ALA A 143 21.49 17.26 6.15
CA ALA A 143 22.86 17.59 5.76
C ALA A 143 23.77 16.35 5.74
N ASN A 144 23.68 15.51 6.77
CA ASN A 144 24.44 14.26 6.85
C ASN A 144 24.00 13.25 5.76
N LEU A 145 22.71 13.18 5.45
CA LEU A 145 22.21 12.33 4.36
C LEU A 145 22.76 12.77 3.01
N LEU A 146 22.78 14.08 2.73
CA LEU A 146 23.31 14.65 1.49
C LEU A 146 24.82 14.36 1.30
N GLN A 147 25.55 14.19 2.41
CA GLN A 147 26.96 13.78 2.40
C GLN A 147 27.17 12.28 2.19
N SER A 148 26.12 11.46 2.35
CA SER A 148 26.22 10.01 2.19
C SER A 148 26.48 9.64 0.72
N PRO A 149 27.53 8.86 0.42
CA PRO A 149 27.78 8.38 -0.94
C PRO A 149 26.65 7.47 -1.44
N HIS A 150 25.98 6.74 -0.53
CA HIS A 150 24.83 5.91 -0.88
C HIS A 150 23.64 6.76 -1.32
N TYR A 151 23.38 7.89 -0.65
CA TYR A 151 22.32 8.81 -1.05
C TYR A 151 22.61 9.46 -2.40
N GLN A 152 23.86 9.88 -2.63
CA GLN A 152 24.27 10.43 -3.94
C GLN A 152 24.07 9.41 -5.06
N ASN A 153 24.47 8.16 -4.85
CA ASN A 153 24.20 7.07 -5.79
C ASN A 153 22.69 6.83 -5.99
N ALA A 154 21.89 6.92 -4.92
CA ALA A 154 20.43 6.80 -5.01
C ALA A 154 19.84 7.82 -5.99
N ILE A 155 20.28 9.07 -5.92
CA ILE A 155 19.87 10.14 -6.84
C ILE A 155 20.36 9.88 -8.26
N ILE A 156 21.60 9.43 -8.45
CA ILE A 156 22.15 9.11 -9.78
C ILE A 156 21.30 8.03 -10.46
N HIS A 157 21.02 6.93 -9.76
CA HIS A 157 20.22 5.83 -10.30
C HIS A 157 18.76 6.23 -10.55
N TYR A 158 18.16 7.05 -9.66
CA TYR A 158 16.83 7.64 -9.89
C TYR A 158 16.79 8.49 -11.16
N CYS A 159 17.74 9.41 -11.33
CA CYS A 159 17.84 10.24 -12.54
C CYS A 159 18.09 9.41 -13.80
N GLN A 160 18.87 8.33 -13.70
CA GLN A 160 19.10 7.42 -14.81
C GLN A 160 17.82 6.66 -15.19
N ALA A 161 17.03 6.22 -14.22
CA ALA A 161 15.72 5.61 -14.48
C ALA A 161 14.76 6.58 -15.19
N LEU A 162 14.68 7.84 -14.73
CA LEU A 162 13.89 8.89 -15.39
C LEU A 162 14.36 9.15 -16.83
N ARG A 163 15.68 9.22 -17.05
CA ARG A 163 16.25 9.41 -18.38
C ARG A 163 15.91 8.25 -19.31
N LEU A 164 16.06 7.01 -18.84
CA LEU A 164 15.74 5.82 -19.62
C LEU A 164 14.25 5.78 -19.98
N GLN A 165 13.36 6.16 -19.05
CA GLN A 165 11.94 6.28 -19.34
C GLN A 165 11.66 7.37 -20.39
N GLY A 166 12.30 8.54 -20.28
CA GLY A 166 12.12 9.64 -21.23
C GLY A 166 12.70 9.37 -22.62
N GLN A 167 13.64 8.45 -22.73
CA GLN A 167 14.24 8.01 -24.01
C GLN A 167 13.52 6.80 -24.62
N ALA A 168 12.60 6.19 -23.89
CA ALA A 168 11.86 5.04 -24.36
C ALA A 168 10.91 5.49 -25.48
N ASP A 169 10.98 4.83 -26.64
CA ASP A 169 10.16 5.18 -27.79
C ASP A 169 8.69 4.85 -27.49
N PHE A 170 7.78 5.81 -27.67
CA PHE A 170 6.35 5.66 -27.37
C PHE A 170 5.67 4.48 -28.10
N GLN A 171 6.25 3.98 -29.20
CA GLN A 171 5.74 2.82 -29.93
C GLN A 171 6.24 1.47 -29.37
N THR A 172 7.39 1.45 -28.70
CA THR A 172 8.06 0.22 -28.21
C THR A 172 8.17 0.15 -26.69
N ALA A 173 8.13 1.29 -26.01
CA ALA A 173 8.05 1.41 -24.56
C ALA A 173 6.68 0.96 -24.10
N SER A 174 6.64 -0.13 -23.33
CA SER A 174 5.36 -0.60 -22.82
C SER A 174 4.84 0.40 -21.79
N ILE A 175 3.64 0.94 -21.99
CA ILE A 175 2.92 1.76 -21.00
C ILE A 175 2.91 1.08 -19.61
N GLN A 176 2.94 -0.26 -19.60
CA GLN A 176 3.14 -1.08 -18.40
C GLN A 176 4.37 -0.67 -17.59
N GLU A 177 5.53 -0.58 -18.24
CA GLU A 177 6.80 -0.28 -17.58
C GLU A 177 6.74 1.11 -16.96
N ALA A 178 6.08 2.06 -17.63
CA ALA A 178 5.83 3.39 -17.09
C ALA A 178 4.89 3.38 -15.87
N VAL A 179 3.85 2.53 -15.85
CA VAL A 179 2.95 2.36 -14.69
C VAL A 179 3.68 1.73 -13.50
N LEU A 180 4.53 0.73 -13.73
CA LEU A 180 5.33 0.10 -12.67
C LEU A 180 6.44 1.02 -12.16
N LEU A 181 7.07 1.75 -13.08
CA LEU A 181 8.14 2.69 -12.76
C LEU A 181 7.61 3.88 -11.96
N SER A 182 6.41 4.38 -12.27
CA SER A 182 5.75 5.40 -11.45
C SER A 182 5.47 4.91 -10.02
N ILE A 183 5.08 3.64 -9.81
CA ILE A 183 4.97 3.06 -8.45
C ILE A 183 6.33 3.11 -7.72
N LEU A 184 7.42 2.71 -8.37
CA LEU A 184 8.76 2.78 -7.78
C LEU A 184 9.22 4.22 -7.52
N PHE A 185 8.84 5.18 -8.38
CA PHE A 185 9.14 6.59 -8.15
C PHE A 185 8.33 7.20 -7.01
N VAL A 186 7.06 6.81 -6.83
CA VAL A 186 6.29 7.16 -5.64
C VAL A 186 7.02 6.67 -4.39
N ALA A 187 7.45 5.40 -4.37
CA ALA A 187 8.21 4.85 -3.25
C ALA A 187 9.50 5.64 -2.98
N PHE A 188 10.31 5.89 -4.01
CA PHE A 188 11.56 6.63 -3.89
C PHE A 188 11.34 8.05 -3.33
N GLU A 189 10.41 8.81 -3.93
CA GLU A 189 10.13 10.20 -3.55
C GLU A 189 9.49 10.30 -2.16
N ALA A 190 8.59 9.37 -1.80
CA ALA A 190 8.00 9.31 -0.48
C ALA A 190 9.02 8.93 0.61
N MET A 191 9.91 7.98 0.34
CA MET A 191 10.98 7.58 1.28
C MET A 191 11.94 8.72 1.61
N ARG A 192 12.31 9.55 0.62
CA ARG A 192 13.14 10.75 0.84
C ARG A 192 12.36 11.97 1.37
N GLY A 193 11.05 11.88 1.51
CA GLY A 193 10.19 12.95 2.04
C GLY A 193 9.73 14.00 1.02
N ASN A 194 10.03 13.82 -0.28
CA ASN A 194 9.56 14.71 -1.33
C ASN A 194 8.17 14.29 -1.83
N ARG A 195 7.16 14.54 -0.98
CA ARG A 195 5.78 14.14 -1.24
C ARG A 195 5.14 14.86 -2.43
N HIS A 196 5.63 16.05 -2.81
CA HIS A 196 5.15 16.75 -4.01
C HIS A 196 5.44 15.95 -5.28
N SER A 197 6.68 15.50 -5.46
CA SER A 197 7.04 14.64 -6.61
C SER A 197 6.37 13.28 -6.52
N ALA A 198 6.20 12.70 -5.32
CA ALA A 198 5.43 11.48 -5.15
C ALA A 198 3.98 11.65 -5.65
N LEU A 199 3.29 12.72 -5.27
CA LEU A 199 1.94 13.04 -5.76
C LEU A 199 1.88 13.23 -7.28
N GLN A 200 2.93 13.83 -7.88
CA GLN A 200 3.02 13.94 -9.33
C GLN A 200 3.12 12.56 -9.99
N HIS A 201 3.96 11.66 -9.46
CA HIS A 201 4.07 10.29 -9.96
C HIS A 201 2.76 9.51 -9.80
N VAL A 202 2.03 9.70 -8.69
CA VAL A 202 0.67 9.14 -8.53
C VAL A 202 -0.25 9.67 -9.64
N LYS A 203 -0.32 10.99 -9.83
CA LYS A 203 -1.20 11.61 -10.85
C LYS A 203 -0.88 11.10 -12.27
N PHE A 204 0.38 11.07 -12.66
CA PHE A 204 0.77 10.57 -13.99
C PHE A 204 0.56 9.06 -14.11
N GLY A 205 0.82 8.30 -13.05
CA GLY A 205 0.55 6.87 -12.97
C GLY A 205 -0.93 6.52 -13.22
N PHE A 206 -1.85 7.30 -12.65
CA PHE A 206 -3.29 7.18 -12.93
C PHE A 206 -3.65 7.41 -14.40
N VAL A 207 -3.05 8.43 -15.03
CA VAL A 207 -3.28 8.72 -16.44
C VAL A 207 -2.74 7.60 -17.33
N LEU A 208 -1.57 7.04 -17.01
CA LEU A 208 -0.98 5.92 -17.73
C LEU A 208 -1.80 4.64 -17.57
N LEU A 209 -2.28 4.36 -16.36
CA LEU A 209 -3.16 3.22 -16.08
C LEU A 209 -4.49 3.34 -16.83
N GLN A 210 -5.05 4.55 -16.91
CA GLN A 210 -6.23 4.82 -17.74
C GLN A 210 -5.94 4.51 -19.21
N GLU A 211 -4.83 5.01 -19.76
CA GLU A 211 -4.47 4.77 -21.16
C GLU A 211 -4.30 3.27 -21.43
N LEU A 212 -3.67 2.53 -20.51
CA LEU A 212 -3.54 1.06 -20.61
C LEU A 212 -4.89 0.35 -20.66
N LEU A 213 -5.88 0.82 -19.90
CA LEU A 213 -7.19 0.17 -19.77
C LEU A 213 -8.21 0.60 -20.81
N THR A 214 -7.98 1.71 -21.51
CA THR A 214 -8.96 2.30 -22.45
C THR A 214 -8.47 2.38 -23.90
N SER A 215 -7.19 2.08 -24.18
CA SER A 215 -6.69 2.07 -25.56
C SER A 215 -7.35 0.99 -26.41
N ALA A 216 -7.41 1.23 -27.73
CA ALA A 216 -8.02 0.29 -28.68
C ALA A 216 -7.32 -1.08 -28.73
N ASP A 217 -6.03 -1.11 -28.40
CA ASP A 217 -5.16 -2.29 -28.32
C ASP A 217 -4.94 -2.79 -26.88
N SER A 218 -5.77 -2.35 -25.93
CA SER A 218 -5.65 -2.67 -24.49
C SER A 218 -5.60 -4.17 -24.21
N GLU A 219 -6.43 -4.98 -24.88
CA GLU A 219 -6.42 -6.44 -24.70
C GLU A 219 -5.06 -7.04 -25.09
N GLU A 220 -4.50 -6.68 -26.25
CA GLU A 220 -3.20 -7.18 -26.69
C GLU A 220 -2.09 -6.74 -25.73
N ARG A 221 -2.09 -5.48 -25.30
CA ARG A 221 -1.11 -4.94 -24.35
C ARG A 221 -1.16 -5.64 -23.00
N ILE A 222 -2.36 -5.89 -22.48
CA ILE A 222 -2.55 -6.52 -21.17
C ILE A 222 -2.26 -8.02 -21.24
N TRP A 223 -2.65 -8.74 -22.29
CA TRP A 223 -2.37 -10.18 -22.36
C TRP A 223 -0.89 -10.52 -22.55
N ASN A 224 -0.10 -9.60 -23.13
CA ASN A 224 1.35 -9.73 -23.26
C ASN A 224 2.13 -9.25 -22.01
N LEU A 225 1.43 -8.76 -20.97
CA LEU A 225 1.98 -8.07 -19.80
C LEU A 225 2.76 -9.00 -18.84
N ALA A 226 2.23 -10.21 -18.63
CA ALA A 226 2.74 -11.20 -17.69
C ALA A 226 2.12 -12.57 -17.99
N PRO A 227 2.70 -13.68 -17.47
CA PRO A 227 2.07 -15.00 -17.56
C PRO A 227 0.65 -15.03 -16.96
N ASP A 228 0.38 -14.21 -15.94
CA ASP A 228 -0.94 -13.98 -15.35
C ASP A 228 -1.25 -12.46 -15.32
N PRO A 229 -1.79 -11.91 -16.42
CA PRO A 229 -1.98 -10.48 -16.56
C PRO A 229 -3.14 -9.94 -15.72
N ARG A 230 -4.16 -10.76 -15.47
CA ARG A 230 -5.30 -10.39 -14.61
C ARG A 230 -4.84 -10.15 -13.19
N GLN A 231 -3.98 -11.04 -12.67
CA GLN A 231 -3.41 -10.85 -11.34
C GLN A 231 -2.61 -9.55 -11.25
N LEU A 232 -1.70 -9.30 -12.20
CA LEU A 232 -0.86 -8.10 -12.21
C LEU A 232 -1.70 -6.82 -12.27
N ILE A 233 -2.68 -6.75 -13.19
CA ILE A 233 -3.56 -5.58 -13.31
C ILE A 233 -4.39 -5.36 -12.03
N THR A 234 -4.90 -6.44 -11.43
CA THR A 234 -5.66 -6.34 -10.16
C THR A 234 -4.79 -5.74 -9.05
N GLU A 235 -3.58 -6.26 -8.84
CA GLU A 235 -2.70 -5.80 -7.76
C GLU A 235 -2.20 -4.35 -8.00
N VAL A 236 -1.96 -3.97 -9.25
CA VAL A 236 -1.64 -2.58 -9.62
C VAL A 236 -2.82 -1.66 -9.36
N LEU A 237 -4.04 -2.05 -9.76
CA LEU A 237 -5.26 -1.29 -9.50
C LEU A 237 -5.51 -1.10 -8.01
N ASP A 238 -5.35 -2.16 -7.20
CA ASP A 238 -5.53 -2.10 -5.75
C ASP A 238 -4.54 -1.11 -5.11
N LEU A 239 -3.28 -1.12 -5.56
CA LEU A 239 -2.27 -0.18 -5.07
C LEU A 239 -2.58 1.28 -5.46
N TYR A 240 -3.01 1.51 -6.71
CA TYR A 240 -3.43 2.85 -7.13
C TYR A 240 -4.69 3.32 -6.38
N ASN A 241 -5.69 2.46 -6.20
CA ASN A 241 -6.88 2.78 -5.40
C ASN A 241 -6.50 3.23 -3.98
N HIS A 242 -5.51 2.58 -3.37
CA HIS A 242 -4.99 3.02 -2.07
C HIS A 242 -4.36 4.43 -2.17
N LEU A 243 -3.47 4.66 -3.14
CA LEU A 243 -2.82 5.96 -3.35
C LEU A 243 -3.82 7.08 -3.67
N ASP A 244 -4.92 6.80 -4.37
CA ASP A 244 -6.00 7.78 -4.59
C ASP A 244 -6.65 8.19 -3.27
N VAL A 245 -7.03 7.23 -2.42
CA VAL A 245 -7.60 7.52 -1.11
C VAL A 245 -6.66 8.42 -0.29
N GLN A 246 -5.37 8.11 -0.29
CA GLN A 246 -4.37 8.93 0.40
C GLN A 246 -4.27 10.34 -0.20
N SER A 247 -4.29 10.46 -1.53
CA SER A 247 -4.18 11.76 -2.22
C SER A 247 -5.39 12.69 -2.03
N ARG A 248 -6.51 12.18 -1.51
CA ARG A 248 -7.67 13.00 -1.10
C ARG A 248 -7.44 13.70 0.23
N THR A 249 -6.57 13.14 1.08
CA THR A 249 -6.19 13.73 2.38
C THR A 249 -4.83 14.41 2.33
N VAL A 250 -3.93 14.01 1.43
CA VAL A 250 -2.61 14.63 1.22
C VAL A 250 -2.60 15.36 -0.13
N LEU A 251 -2.77 16.67 -0.07
CA LEU A 251 -2.87 17.53 -1.24
C LEU A 251 -1.51 18.11 -1.64
N SER A 252 -1.29 18.32 -2.94
CA SER A 252 -0.05 18.94 -3.43
C SER A 252 0.03 20.44 -3.17
N GLY A 253 -1.07 21.08 -2.78
CA GLY A 253 -1.13 22.49 -2.45
C GLY A 253 -2.32 22.79 -1.54
N ARG A 254 -2.82 24.02 -1.60
CA ARG A 254 -4.01 24.45 -0.82
C ARG A 254 -5.28 23.72 -1.25
N VAL A 255 -6.23 23.55 -0.31
CA VAL A 255 -7.51 22.84 -0.54
C VAL A 255 -8.24 23.38 -1.77
N LYS A 256 -8.42 24.71 -1.89
CA LYS A 256 -9.16 25.33 -3.01
C LYS A 256 -8.53 25.06 -4.40
N ALA A 257 -7.21 24.99 -4.46
CA ALA A 257 -6.46 24.89 -5.71
C ALA A 257 -6.14 23.44 -6.11
N SER A 258 -6.13 22.52 -5.14
CA SER A 258 -5.76 21.13 -5.38
C SER A 258 -6.89 20.35 -6.03
N ARG A 259 -6.52 19.37 -6.84
CA ARG A 259 -7.44 18.41 -7.48
C ARG A 259 -6.89 17.01 -7.24
N SER A 260 -7.76 16.07 -6.87
CA SER A 260 -7.35 14.69 -6.68
C SER A 260 -6.96 14.03 -8.01
N PRO A 261 -6.09 13.01 -8.01
CA PRO A 261 -5.86 12.14 -9.15
C PRO A 261 -7.16 11.57 -9.74
N ALA A 262 -8.12 11.12 -8.91
CA ALA A 262 -9.44 10.70 -9.37
C ALA A 262 -10.20 11.79 -10.15
N TYR A 263 -10.12 13.07 -9.75
CA TYR A 263 -10.75 14.15 -10.51
C TYR A 263 -10.17 14.26 -11.93
N GLU A 264 -8.85 14.17 -12.05
CA GLU A 264 -8.18 14.23 -13.35
C GLU A 264 -8.49 13.00 -14.21
N LEU A 265 -8.61 11.82 -13.58
CA LEU A 265 -9.07 10.60 -14.24
C LEU A 265 -10.48 10.79 -14.82
N ILE A 266 -11.44 11.24 -14.02
CA ILE A 266 -12.83 11.46 -14.48
C ILE A 266 -12.86 12.48 -15.63
N ARG A 267 -12.10 13.56 -15.51
CA ARG A 267 -11.95 14.56 -16.58
C ARG A 267 -11.36 13.95 -17.86
N GLY A 268 -10.32 13.14 -17.73
CA GLY A 268 -9.67 12.44 -18.85
C GLY A 268 -10.56 11.39 -19.51
N LEU A 269 -11.42 10.70 -18.74
CA LEU A 269 -12.44 9.78 -19.26
C LEU A 269 -13.47 10.53 -20.09
N LYS A 270 -14.03 11.62 -19.53
CA LYS A 270 -15.02 12.46 -20.23
C LYS A 270 -14.47 13.01 -21.55
N ALA A 271 -13.21 13.47 -21.55
CA ALA A 271 -12.54 13.98 -22.76
C ALA A 271 -12.41 12.94 -23.88
N ARG A 272 -12.37 11.65 -23.54
CA ARG A 272 -12.31 10.52 -24.50
C ARG A 272 -13.68 9.88 -24.78
N GLY A 273 -14.78 10.46 -24.29
CA GLY A 273 -16.12 9.91 -24.46
C GLY A 273 -16.43 8.69 -23.57
N HIS A 274 -15.64 8.46 -22.51
CA HIS A 274 -15.90 7.42 -21.52
C HIS A 274 -16.62 7.98 -20.28
N THR A 275 -17.47 7.15 -19.68
CA THR A 275 -18.11 7.38 -18.39
C THR A 275 -17.43 6.56 -17.28
N ILE A 276 -17.75 6.84 -16.01
CA ILE A 276 -17.23 6.05 -14.87
C ILE A 276 -17.74 4.60 -14.96
N GLU A 277 -18.96 4.40 -15.44
CA GLU A 277 -19.58 3.08 -15.61
C GLU A 277 -18.84 2.27 -16.68
N THR A 278 -18.58 2.87 -17.84
CA THR A 278 -17.82 2.19 -18.90
C THR A 278 -16.40 1.86 -18.48
N TYR A 279 -15.73 2.75 -17.75
CA TYR A 279 -14.42 2.48 -17.16
C TYR A 279 -14.47 1.34 -16.12
N SER A 280 -15.49 1.35 -15.25
CA SER A 280 -15.71 0.30 -14.25
C SER A 280 -15.97 -1.06 -14.90
N MET A 281 -16.73 -1.10 -16.01
CA MET A 281 -16.92 -2.32 -16.79
C MET A 281 -15.60 -2.83 -17.37
N GLN A 282 -14.72 -1.95 -17.85
CA GLN A 282 -13.40 -2.36 -18.35
C GLN A 282 -12.54 -2.96 -17.23
N ILE A 283 -12.49 -2.32 -16.06
CA ILE A 283 -11.78 -2.87 -14.89
C ILE A 283 -12.33 -4.24 -14.51
N GLN A 284 -13.66 -4.41 -14.50
CA GLN A 284 -14.30 -5.68 -14.13
C GLN A 284 -13.89 -6.85 -15.03
N ARG A 285 -13.65 -6.62 -16.33
CA ARG A 285 -13.17 -7.67 -17.25
C ARG A 285 -11.84 -8.31 -16.81
N TYR A 286 -11.00 -7.56 -16.11
CA TYR A 286 -9.70 -8.02 -15.62
C TYR A 286 -9.75 -8.52 -14.18
N THR A 287 -10.63 -7.94 -13.36
CA THR A 287 -10.65 -8.15 -11.90
C THR A 287 -11.71 -9.16 -11.43
N ASP A 288 -12.69 -9.50 -12.26
CA ASP A 288 -13.73 -10.49 -11.96
C ASP A 288 -13.73 -11.64 -12.99
N PRO A 289 -13.09 -12.79 -12.69
CA PRO A 289 -13.03 -13.92 -13.60
C PRO A 289 -14.34 -14.74 -13.67
N GLY A 290 -15.45 -14.28 -13.08
CA GLY A 290 -16.70 -15.05 -13.01
C GLY A 290 -16.74 -16.02 -11.82
N GLU A 291 -16.00 -15.71 -10.75
CA GLU A 291 -15.88 -16.48 -9.50
C GLU A 291 -17.20 -16.62 -8.71
N GLY A 292 -18.28 -15.95 -9.14
CA GLY A 292 -19.63 -16.10 -8.58
C GLY A 292 -20.29 -17.47 -8.81
N ARG A 293 -19.62 -18.43 -9.48
CA ARG A 293 -20.18 -19.76 -9.78
C ARG A 293 -20.00 -20.79 -8.68
N THR A 294 -19.03 -20.59 -7.79
CA THR A 294 -18.74 -21.54 -6.70
C THR A 294 -19.29 -20.98 -5.38
N PRO A 295 -20.02 -21.75 -4.57
CA PRO A 295 -20.38 -21.32 -3.23
C PRO A 295 -19.12 -21.25 -2.35
N MET A 296 -19.07 -20.26 -1.46
CA MET A 296 -18.01 -20.17 -0.45
C MET A 296 -18.12 -21.37 0.50
N PRO A 297 -17.00 -22.02 0.88
CA PRO A 297 -17.04 -23.17 1.78
C PRO A 297 -17.54 -22.76 3.17
N ASP A 298 -18.13 -23.72 3.90
CA ASP A 298 -18.61 -23.51 5.26
C ASP A 298 -17.47 -23.26 6.26
N VAL A 299 -16.27 -23.75 5.97
CA VAL A 299 -15.05 -23.58 6.76
C VAL A 299 -13.84 -23.46 5.82
N PHE A 300 -12.96 -22.48 6.03
CA PHE A 300 -11.71 -22.38 5.27
C PHE A 300 -10.66 -23.38 5.77
N HIS A 301 -9.91 -23.95 4.83
CA HIS A 301 -8.87 -24.93 5.14
C HIS A 301 -7.57 -24.29 5.66
N ASP A 302 -7.17 -23.16 5.08
CA ASP A 302 -5.94 -22.44 5.38
C ASP A 302 -6.08 -20.92 5.10
N ALA A 303 -5.06 -20.13 5.45
CA ALA A 303 -5.09 -18.69 5.25
C ALA A 303 -5.14 -18.27 3.76
N GLU A 304 -4.61 -19.08 2.83
CA GLU A 304 -4.61 -18.74 1.40
C GLU A 304 -6.02 -18.86 0.82
N ASP A 305 -6.74 -19.93 1.17
CA ASP A 305 -8.15 -20.13 0.83
C ASP A 305 -9.02 -19.00 1.41
N ALA A 306 -8.84 -18.69 2.70
CA ALA A 306 -9.55 -17.58 3.36
C ALA A 306 -9.27 -16.23 2.68
N TYR A 307 -8.01 -15.96 2.30
CA TYR A 307 -7.60 -14.74 1.61
C TYR A 307 -8.15 -14.63 0.19
N ALA A 308 -8.22 -15.74 -0.55
CA ALA A 308 -8.85 -15.76 -1.87
C ALA A 308 -10.32 -15.34 -1.78
N TRP A 309 -11.07 -15.90 -0.84
CA TRP A 309 -12.47 -15.53 -0.60
C TRP A 309 -12.63 -14.14 0.01
N TRP A 310 -11.66 -13.67 0.80
CA TRP A 310 -11.64 -12.30 1.31
C TRP A 310 -11.59 -11.28 0.17
N LYS A 311 -10.73 -11.48 -0.83
CA LYS A 311 -10.69 -10.63 -2.04
C LYS A 311 -12.02 -10.62 -2.77
N THR A 312 -12.68 -11.77 -2.88
CA THR A 312 -14.03 -11.85 -3.47
C THR A 312 -15.06 -11.06 -2.66
N CYS A 313 -15.00 -11.15 -1.32
CA CYS A 313 -15.85 -10.37 -0.42
C CYS A 313 -15.63 -8.85 -0.62
N GLN A 314 -14.38 -8.40 -0.63
CA GLN A 314 -14.01 -7.00 -0.86
C GLN A 314 -14.54 -6.50 -2.22
N ARG A 315 -14.37 -7.28 -3.29
CA ARG A 315 -14.88 -6.92 -4.63
C ARG A 315 -16.40 -6.82 -4.65
N ARG A 316 -17.12 -7.74 -3.99
CA ARG A 316 -18.60 -7.69 -3.90
C ARG A 316 -19.07 -6.40 -3.22
N ILE A 317 -18.38 -5.96 -2.17
CA ILE A 317 -18.71 -4.71 -1.47
C ILE A 317 -18.30 -3.49 -2.31
N ALA A 318 -17.13 -3.52 -2.95
CA ALA A 318 -16.67 -2.44 -3.83
C ALA A 318 -17.66 -2.19 -4.99
N LYS A 319 -18.31 -3.23 -5.53
CA LYS A 319 -19.37 -3.10 -6.54
C LYS A 319 -20.59 -2.32 -6.07
N LEU A 320 -20.80 -2.23 -4.76
CA LEU A 320 -21.88 -1.42 -4.18
C LEU A 320 -21.46 0.05 -4.01
N GLY A 321 -20.18 0.39 -4.23
CA GLY A 321 -19.64 1.75 -4.08
C GLY A 321 -20.40 2.85 -4.84
N PRO A 322 -20.90 2.64 -6.07
CA PRO A 322 -21.72 3.65 -6.77
C PRO A 322 -23.00 4.05 -6.02
N LEU A 323 -23.62 3.12 -5.28
CA LEU A 323 -24.80 3.43 -4.44
C LEU A 323 -24.42 4.37 -3.29
N LEU A 324 -23.24 4.19 -2.71
CA LEU A 324 -22.75 5.06 -1.65
C LEU A 324 -22.40 6.44 -2.20
N LEU A 325 -21.78 6.52 -3.38
CA LEU A 325 -21.41 7.78 -4.02
C LEU A 325 -22.64 8.61 -4.42
N SER A 326 -23.69 7.98 -4.96
CA SER A 326 -24.92 8.71 -5.31
C SER A 326 -25.56 9.34 -4.07
N VAL A 327 -25.60 8.61 -2.95
CA VAL A 327 -26.12 9.12 -1.68
C VAL A 327 -25.26 10.29 -1.15
N VAL A 328 -23.93 10.21 -1.29
CA VAL A 328 -23.04 11.30 -0.89
C VAL A 328 -23.32 12.58 -1.71
N ASP A 329 -23.48 12.45 -3.02
CA ASP A 329 -23.77 13.57 -3.92
C ASP A 329 -25.15 14.17 -3.62
N ASP A 330 -26.18 13.34 -3.41
CA ASP A 330 -27.55 13.79 -3.13
C ASP A 330 -27.66 14.50 -1.77
N LEU A 331 -26.89 14.06 -0.78
CA LEU A 331 -26.90 14.64 0.56
C LEU A 331 -26.06 15.91 0.69
N LYS A 332 -25.29 16.29 -0.35
CA LYS A 332 -24.46 17.51 -0.37
C LYS A 332 -23.63 17.66 0.91
N LEU A 333 -22.98 16.55 1.31
CA LEU A 333 -22.24 16.45 2.57
C LEU A 333 -21.15 17.53 2.70
N ASP A 334 -20.66 18.03 1.57
CA ASP A 334 -19.65 19.07 1.46
C ASP A 334 -20.17 20.50 1.70
N GLU A 335 -21.49 20.70 1.79
CA GLU A 335 -22.12 22.00 2.03
C GLU A 335 -22.45 22.25 3.51
N VAL A 336 -22.23 21.27 4.40
CA VAL A 336 -22.67 21.35 5.81
C VAL A 336 -21.64 22.00 6.73
N VAL A 337 -22.10 23.05 7.44
CA VAL A 337 -21.26 23.93 8.26
C VAL A 337 -21.74 24.07 9.71
N ASP A 338 -22.93 23.57 10.05
CA ASP A 338 -23.54 23.72 11.38
C ASP A 338 -24.11 22.38 11.90
N GLU A 339 -24.53 22.36 13.17
CA GLU A 339 -25.12 21.18 13.80
C GLU A 339 -26.42 20.72 13.11
N GLN A 340 -27.27 21.67 12.70
CA GLN A 340 -28.58 21.36 12.10
C GLN A 340 -28.43 20.69 10.73
N GLY A 341 -27.41 21.05 9.95
CA GLY A 341 -27.05 20.38 8.71
C GLY A 341 -26.60 18.94 8.95
N ILE A 342 -25.83 18.69 10.02
CA ILE A 342 -25.41 17.34 10.41
C ILE A 342 -26.62 16.50 10.80
N ASP A 343 -27.54 17.06 11.60
CA ASP A 343 -28.77 16.37 11.99
C ASP A 343 -29.60 15.94 10.79
N ARG A 344 -29.83 16.88 9.86
CA ARG A 344 -30.58 16.60 8.62
C ARG A 344 -29.93 15.51 7.78
N ILE A 345 -28.61 15.54 7.63
CA ILE A 345 -27.87 14.49 6.89
C ILE A 345 -28.02 13.15 7.59
N LEU A 346 -27.75 13.08 8.89
CA LEU A 346 -27.77 11.84 9.65
C LEU A 346 -29.16 11.21 9.65
N GLU A 347 -30.22 12.01 9.75
CA GLU A 347 -31.61 11.56 9.61
C GLU A 347 -31.91 11.08 8.19
N ALA A 348 -31.48 11.82 7.17
CA ALA A 348 -31.67 11.42 5.78
C ALA A 348 -30.99 10.07 5.50
N MET A 349 -29.74 9.88 5.94
CA MET A 349 -28.98 8.63 5.77
C MET A 349 -29.72 7.41 6.34
N GLN A 350 -30.48 7.55 7.43
CA GLN A 350 -31.25 6.44 8.01
C GLN A 350 -32.40 5.96 7.11
N THR A 351 -32.87 6.79 6.18
CA THR A 351 -34.04 6.51 5.35
C THR A 351 -33.71 6.28 3.87
N GLN A 352 -32.46 6.54 3.44
CA GLN A 352 -32.03 6.35 2.04
C GLN A 352 -32.03 4.86 1.65
N PRO A 353 -32.91 4.42 0.71
CA PRO A 353 -33.05 3.01 0.35
C PRO A 353 -31.76 2.39 -0.22
N GLU A 354 -31.03 3.12 -1.06
CA GLU A 354 -29.76 2.72 -1.66
C GLU A 354 -28.71 2.45 -0.59
N LEU A 355 -28.66 3.31 0.43
CA LEU A 355 -27.72 3.20 1.54
C LEU A 355 -28.07 2.03 2.46
N LEU A 356 -29.36 1.83 2.75
CA LEU A 356 -29.83 0.68 3.53
C LEU A 356 -29.54 -0.64 2.81
N ALA A 357 -29.79 -0.70 1.50
CA ALA A 357 -29.47 -1.87 0.67
C ALA A 357 -27.95 -2.12 0.60
N TYR A 358 -27.14 -1.07 0.52
CA TYR A 358 -25.68 -1.16 0.61
C TYR A 358 -25.26 -1.80 1.94
N CYS A 359 -25.80 -1.33 3.07
CA CYS A 359 -25.50 -1.84 4.40
C CYS A 359 -25.85 -3.31 4.55
N GLU A 360 -27.07 -3.67 4.18
CA GLU A 360 -27.57 -5.03 4.32
C GLU A 360 -26.72 -6.03 3.53
N LYS A 361 -26.47 -5.72 2.25
CA LYS A 361 -25.67 -6.60 1.37
C LYS A 361 -24.21 -6.69 1.82
N SER A 362 -23.63 -5.58 2.28
CA SER A 362 -22.26 -5.56 2.80
C SER A 362 -22.14 -6.36 4.09
N ALA A 363 -23.07 -6.16 5.03
CA ALA A 363 -23.11 -6.89 6.30
C ALA A 363 -23.33 -8.39 6.08
N ALA A 364 -24.24 -8.78 5.18
CA ALA A 364 -24.47 -10.19 4.84
C ALA A 364 -23.21 -10.85 4.28
N SER A 365 -22.51 -10.18 3.35
CA SER A 365 -21.26 -10.69 2.77
C SER A 365 -20.16 -10.86 3.81
N LEU A 366 -20.00 -9.86 4.68
CA LEU A 366 -19.04 -9.88 5.80
C LEU A 366 -19.34 -10.99 6.81
N GLN A 367 -20.59 -11.15 7.19
CA GLN A 367 -21.02 -12.18 8.13
C GLN A 367 -20.83 -13.58 7.56
N GLN A 368 -21.15 -13.77 6.28
CA GLN A 368 -20.93 -15.06 5.61
C GLN A 368 -19.45 -15.42 5.65
N TRP A 369 -18.57 -14.49 5.27
CA TRP A 369 -17.11 -14.73 5.29
C TRP A 369 -16.60 -14.99 6.70
N ARG A 370 -17.07 -14.22 7.70
CA ARG A 370 -16.71 -14.44 9.11
C ARG A 370 -17.07 -15.85 9.57
N ARG A 371 -18.28 -16.33 9.26
CA ARG A 371 -18.72 -17.68 9.68
C ARG A 371 -17.78 -18.77 9.17
N SER A 372 -17.32 -18.65 7.92
CA SER A 372 -16.36 -19.57 7.33
C SER A 372 -14.94 -19.42 7.89
N PHE A 373 -14.56 -18.21 8.32
CA PHE A 373 -13.23 -17.90 8.84
C PHE A 373 -13.05 -18.19 10.33
N GLU A 374 -14.09 -18.00 11.15
CA GLU A 374 -14.00 -18.09 12.61
C GLU A 374 -13.43 -19.44 13.12
N PRO A 375 -13.78 -20.61 12.55
CA PRO A 375 -13.19 -21.88 13.00
C PRO A 375 -11.68 -21.95 12.75
N LEU A 376 -11.21 -21.45 11.60
CA LEU A 376 -9.79 -21.38 11.27
C LEU A 376 -9.07 -20.42 12.21
N TYR A 377 -9.64 -19.23 12.43
CA TYR A 377 -9.12 -18.24 13.38
C TYR A 377 -8.94 -18.83 14.79
N ASN A 378 -10.00 -19.41 15.35
CA ASN A 378 -9.97 -19.98 16.70
C ASN A 378 -8.99 -21.15 16.83
N LYS A 379 -8.91 -22.01 15.81
CA LYS A 379 -7.94 -23.10 15.75
C LYS A 379 -6.52 -22.56 15.79
N THR A 380 -6.20 -21.58 14.94
CA THR A 380 -4.87 -20.96 14.88
C THR A 380 -4.49 -20.28 16.20
N LEU A 381 -5.42 -19.59 16.86
CA LEU A 381 -5.14 -18.92 18.14
C LEU A 381 -4.95 -19.90 19.31
N SER A 382 -5.51 -21.10 19.21
CA SER A 382 -5.40 -22.13 20.26
C SER A 382 -4.20 -23.06 20.08
N ASP A 383 -3.56 -23.03 18.91
CA ASP A 383 -2.42 -23.87 18.56
C ASP A 383 -1.10 -23.18 18.95
N ALA A 384 -0.43 -23.72 19.97
CA ALA A 384 0.85 -23.17 20.45
C ALA A 384 2.02 -23.44 19.47
N ASP A 385 1.88 -24.40 18.56
CA ASP A 385 2.92 -24.83 17.63
C ASP A 385 2.75 -24.22 16.23
N VAL A 386 1.77 -23.33 16.03
CA VAL A 386 1.52 -22.70 14.73
C VAL A 386 2.72 -21.90 14.24
N ASP A 387 3.03 -22.03 12.95
CA ASP A 387 4.08 -21.23 12.33
C ASP A 387 3.77 -19.74 12.45
N ARG A 388 4.77 -18.94 12.85
CA ARG A 388 4.67 -17.49 13.03
C ARG A 388 4.02 -16.80 11.84
N ARG A 389 4.37 -17.21 10.61
CA ARG A 389 3.86 -16.57 9.40
C ARG A 389 2.38 -16.83 9.22
N GLU A 390 1.93 -18.06 9.49
CA GLU A 390 0.53 -18.43 9.40
C GLU A 390 -0.29 -17.69 10.46
N TYR A 391 0.21 -17.63 11.70
CA TYR A 391 -0.42 -16.85 12.77
C TYR A 391 -0.63 -15.38 12.37
N LEU A 392 0.41 -14.72 11.83
CA LEU A 392 0.32 -13.34 11.40
C LEU A 392 -0.62 -13.13 10.19
N LYS A 393 -0.69 -14.07 9.25
CA LYS A 393 -1.65 -14.03 8.14
C LYS A 393 -3.10 -14.11 8.64
N ILE A 394 -3.36 -14.97 9.62
CA ILE A 394 -4.69 -15.11 10.22
C ILE A 394 -5.09 -13.86 10.99
N LEU A 395 -4.18 -13.29 11.79
CA LEU A 395 -4.41 -12.00 12.46
C LEU A 395 -4.65 -10.87 11.46
N HIS A 396 -3.87 -10.84 10.38
CA HIS A 396 -4.02 -9.86 9.30
C HIS A 396 -5.39 -9.93 8.62
N LEU A 397 -5.87 -11.14 8.30
CA LEU A 397 -7.22 -11.37 7.79
C LEU A 397 -8.30 -10.94 8.80
N ARG A 398 -8.10 -11.23 10.08
CA ARG A 398 -9.01 -10.79 11.15
C ARG A 398 -9.09 -9.26 11.21
N MET A 399 -7.95 -8.57 11.17
CA MET A 399 -7.89 -7.12 11.15
C MET A 399 -8.68 -6.56 9.96
N HIS A 400 -8.42 -7.07 8.76
CA HIS A 400 -9.13 -6.67 7.56
C HIS A 400 -10.65 -6.84 7.67
N TYR A 401 -11.10 -7.98 8.22
CA TYR A 401 -12.50 -8.21 8.55
C TYR A 401 -13.05 -7.15 9.49
N LEU A 402 -12.39 -6.92 10.64
CA LEU A 402 -12.83 -5.97 11.65
C LEU A 402 -12.95 -4.56 11.07
N ILE A 403 -11.98 -4.13 10.26
CA ILE A 403 -11.99 -2.81 9.63
C ILE A 403 -13.13 -2.66 8.63
N MET A 404 -13.33 -3.63 7.75
CA MET A 404 -14.44 -3.56 6.79
C MET A 404 -15.80 -3.67 7.50
N PHE A 405 -15.86 -4.42 8.60
CA PHE A 405 -17.02 -4.49 9.47
C PHE A 405 -17.30 -3.16 10.17
N LEU A 406 -16.30 -2.49 10.74
CA LEU A 406 -16.43 -1.17 11.34
C LEU A 406 -16.89 -0.13 10.31
N HIS A 407 -16.31 -0.10 9.11
CA HIS A 407 -16.76 0.80 8.04
C HIS A 407 -18.20 0.51 7.59
N SER A 408 -18.71 -0.72 7.73
CA SER A 408 -20.11 -1.03 7.42
C SER A 408 -21.13 -0.36 8.35
N PHE A 409 -20.67 0.16 9.51
CA PHE A 409 -21.50 0.96 10.41
C PHE A 409 -21.62 2.42 9.97
N PHE A 410 -20.82 2.90 9.01
CA PHE A 410 -20.82 4.30 8.59
C PHE A 410 -22.23 4.88 8.36
N PRO A 411 -23.15 4.17 7.67
CA PRO A 411 -24.52 4.66 7.49
C PRO A 411 -25.38 4.71 8.75
N LYS A 412 -24.97 3.99 9.81
CA LYS A 412 -25.63 3.91 11.10
C LYS A 412 -25.01 4.85 12.14
N TYR A 413 -24.06 5.68 11.74
CA TYR A 413 -23.38 6.62 12.65
C TYR A 413 -24.30 7.70 13.23
N ALA A 414 -25.56 7.78 12.79
CA ALA A 414 -26.57 8.64 13.39
C ALA A 414 -27.02 8.20 14.79
N ASP A 415 -26.82 6.92 15.15
CA ASP A 415 -27.21 6.35 16.44
C ASP A 415 -25.99 6.16 17.36
N GLU A 416 -25.97 6.87 18.50
CA GLU A 416 -24.90 6.80 19.49
C GLU A 416 -24.76 5.39 20.08
N ALA A 417 -25.87 4.68 20.31
CA ALA A 417 -25.83 3.33 20.85
C ALA A 417 -25.15 2.35 19.87
N THR A 418 -25.40 2.53 18.57
CA THR A 418 -24.69 1.80 17.52
C THR A 418 -23.18 2.06 17.57
N ILE A 419 -22.75 3.31 17.73
CA ILE A 419 -21.31 3.61 17.86
C ILE A 419 -20.72 3.01 19.14
N ALA A 420 -21.42 3.12 20.27
CA ALA A 420 -20.98 2.52 21.52
C ALA A 420 -20.76 1.01 21.39
N SER A 421 -21.63 0.33 20.62
CA SER A 421 -21.53 -1.10 20.32
C SER A 421 -20.28 -1.50 19.51
N MET A 422 -19.61 -0.53 18.87
CA MET A 422 -18.38 -0.78 18.10
C MET A 422 -17.14 -0.99 19.00
N THR A 423 -17.20 -0.55 20.26
CA THR A 423 -16.06 -0.53 21.19
C THR A 423 -15.29 -1.86 21.29
N PRO A 424 -15.93 -3.04 21.40
CA PRO A 424 -15.20 -4.31 21.46
C PRO A 424 -14.38 -4.59 20.20
N TYR A 425 -14.92 -4.26 19.02
CA TYR A 425 -14.23 -4.44 17.74
C TYR A 425 -13.07 -3.45 17.58
N CYS A 426 -13.25 -2.20 18.02
CA CYS A 426 -12.17 -1.21 18.06
C CYS A 426 -11.01 -1.65 18.96
N ARG A 427 -11.32 -2.25 20.11
CA ARG A 427 -10.30 -2.83 21.01
C ARG A 427 -9.57 -3.97 20.34
N GLU A 428 -10.29 -4.89 19.71
CA GLU A 428 -9.69 -6.01 18.97
C GLU A 428 -8.80 -5.52 17.82
N VAL A 429 -9.20 -4.47 17.09
CA VAL A 429 -8.36 -3.84 16.06
C VAL A 429 -7.04 -3.36 16.67
N ASN A 430 -7.08 -2.63 17.79
CA ASN A 430 -5.85 -2.16 18.45
C ASN A 430 -4.93 -3.33 18.83
N ASP A 431 -5.48 -4.37 19.46
CA ASP A 431 -4.72 -5.53 19.91
C ASP A 431 -4.05 -6.25 18.74
N VAL A 432 -4.82 -6.52 17.68
CA VAL A 432 -4.33 -7.20 16.48
C VAL A 432 -3.28 -6.34 15.75
N VAL A 433 -3.54 -5.05 15.57
CA VAL A 433 -2.59 -4.15 14.88
C VAL A 433 -1.30 -3.99 15.66
N GLU A 434 -1.35 -3.88 16.99
CA GLU A 434 -0.15 -3.81 17.82
C GLU A 434 0.69 -5.09 17.71
N ILE A 435 0.07 -6.27 17.71
CA ILE A 435 0.79 -7.53 17.48
C ILE A 435 1.45 -7.53 16.10
N LEU A 436 0.73 -7.16 15.05
CA LEU A 436 1.25 -7.13 13.68
C LEU A 436 2.44 -6.16 13.55
N LEU A 437 2.34 -4.95 14.12
CA LEU A 437 3.40 -3.94 14.07
C LEU A 437 4.64 -4.37 14.87
N ARG A 438 4.43 -4.87 16.10
CA ARG A 438 5.50 -5.38 16.95
C ARG A 438 6.26 -6.52 16.27
N GLU A 439 5.53 -7.45 15.69
CA GLU A 439 6.13 -8.59 14.98
C GLU A 439 6.85 -8.13 13.70
N GLN A 440 6.27 -7.21 12.92
CA GLN A 440 6.95 -6.69 11.74
C GLN A 440 8.27 -5.98 12.10
N GLN A 441 8.30 -5.21 13.18
CA GLN A 441 9.50 -4.49 13.63
C GLN A 441 10.68 -5.42 13.95
N ARG A 442 10.42 -6.66 14.36
CA ARG A 442 11.48 -7.67 14.62
C ARG A 442 12.24 -8.06 13.35
N ASP A 443 11.61 -7.89 12.18
CA ASP A 443 12.20 -8.19 10.89
C ASP A 443 12.97 -6.99 10.29
N PHE A 444 12.94 -5.81 10.95
CA PHE A 444 13.59 -4.60 10.44
C PHE A 444 15.11 -4.68 10.57
N ARG A 445 15.80 -4.47 9.45
CA ARG A 445 17.28 -4.44 9.36
C ARG A 445 17.85 -3.06 9.07
N SER A 446 16.97 -2.13 8.74
CA SER A 446 17.29 -0.77 8.37
C SER A 446 16.14 0.14 8.74
N ALA A 447 16.50 1.41 8.94
CA ALA A 447 15.58 2.52 9.13
C ALA A 447 14.53 2.65 8.01
N ALA A 448 14.87 2.23 6.80
CA ALA A 448 13.98 2.29 5.64
C ALA A 448 12.77 1.34 5.73
N HIS A 449 12.83 0.32 6.60
CA HIS A 449 11.71 -0.61 6.79
C HIS A 449 10.46 0.01 7.42
N VAL A 450 10.58 1.23 7.95
CA VAL A 450 9.47 2.04 8.45
C VAL A 450 8.53 2.48 7.33
N PHE A 451 8.98 2.42 6.07
CA PHE A 451 8.19 2.74 4.89
C PHE A 451 7.55 1.49 4.26
N SER A 452 6.28 1.62 3.87
CA SER A 452 5.52 0.64 3.09
C SER A 452 4.72 1.33 1.99
N MET A 453 4.59 0.70 0.82
CA MET A 453 3.63 1.11 -0.22
C MET A 453 2.24 0.52 0.00
N GLU A 454 2.14 -0.51 0.83
CA GLU A 454 0.89 -1.18 1.13
C GLU A 454 0.46 -0.94 2.58
N PHE A 455 -0.83 -1.14 2.81
CA PHE A 455 -1.35 -1.55 4.11
C PHE A 455 -1.43 -0.48 5.19
N GLY A 456 -2.36 0.47 5.00
CA GLY A 456 -2.76 1.58 5.88
C GLY A 456 -3.05 1.28 7.37
N LEU A 457 -2.23 0.54 8.12
CA LEU A 457 -2.46 0.28 9.56
C LEU A 457 -2.49 1.57 10.39
N ALA A 458 -1.74 2.60 9.98
CA ALA A 458 -1.71 3.85 10.72
C ALA A 458 -3.03 4.57 10.54
N TRP A 459 -3.58 4.52 9.32
CA TRP A 459 -4.94 4.96 9.08
C TRP A 459 -5.97 4.17 9.90
N GLN A 460 -5.82 2.86 10.04
CA GLN A 460 -6.79 2.07 10.82
C GLN A 460 -6.81 2.44 12.31
N LEU A 461 -5.64 2.63 12.91
CA LEU A 461 -5.53 3.15 14.28
C LEU A 461 -6.07 4.57 14.39
N THR A 462 -5.84 5.41 13.37
CA THR A 462 -6.41 6.77 13.31
C THR A 462 -7.94 6.73 13.28
N VAL A 463 -8.54 5.85 12.47
CA VAL A 463 -9.99 5.66 12.42
C VAL A 463 -10.52 5.23 13.79
N VAL A 464 -9.90 4.25 14.45
CA VAL A 464 -10.30 3.82 15.81
C VAL A 464 -10.18 4.98 16.81
N ALA A 465 -9.06 5.69 16.80
CA ALA A 465 -8.77 6.81 17.69
C ALA A 465 -9.71 8.01 17.47
N MET A 466 -10.32 8.16 16.30
CA MET A 466 -11.30 9.21 16.05
C MET A 466 -12.73 8.73 16.32
N THR A 467 -13.08 7.50 15.96
CA THR A 467 -14.49 7.05 15.93
C THR A 467 -14.96 6.37 17.22
N CYS A 468 -14.10 5.66 17.95
CA CYS A 468 -14.51 4.92 19.14
C CYS A 468 -14.95 5.86 20.28
N ARG A 469 -16.03 5.55 21.01
CA ARG A 469 -16.50 6.40 22.14
C ARG A 469 -15.83 6.10 23.48
N ASP A 470 -15.14 4.98 23.61
CA ASP A 470 -14.34 4.65 24.80
C ASP A 470 -12.99 5.39 24.79
N PRO A 471 -12.72 6.29 25.75
CA PRO A 471 -11.47 7.06 25.80
C PRO A 471 -10.22 6.18 25.94
N LEU A 472 -10.28 5.07 26.66
CA LEU A 472 -9.14 4.18 26.87
C LEU A 472 -8.78 3.46 25.57
N VAL A 473 -9.77 3.08 24.77
CA VAL A 473 -9.53 2.47 23.45
C VAL A 473 -8.92 3.49 22.49
N ARG A 474 -9.37 4.76 22.51
CA ARG A 474 -8.77 5.84 21.70
C ARG A 474 -7.33 6.16 22.12
N GLU A 475 -7.08 6.25 23.42
CA GLU A 475 -5.75 6.48 23.97
C GLU A 475 -4.81 5.33 23.62
N ASN A 476 -5.26 4.08 23.71
CA ASN A 476 -4.47 2.92 23.31
C ASN A 476 -4.10 2.97 21.81
N ALA A 477 -5.05 3.31 20.92
CA ALA A 477 -4.76 3.47 19.49
C ALA A 477 -3.70 4.56 19.23
N THR A 478 -3.80 5.68 19.94
CA THR A 478 -2.84 6.79 19.87
C THR A 478 -1.46 6.36 20.37
N ARG A 479 -1.39 5.67 21.51
CA ARG A 479 -0.14 5.10 22.07
C ARG A 479 0.53 4.14 21.09
N ILE A 480 -0.24 3.26 20.43
CA ILE A 480 0.32 2.31 19.44
C ILE A 480 0.95 3.07 18.27
N LEU A 481 0.30 4.13 17.76
CA LEU A 481 0.87 4.95 16.68
C LEU A 481 2.16 5.66 17.09
N GLU A 482 2.26 6.08 18.35
CA GLU A 482 3.46 6.70 18.92
C GLU A 482 4.59 5.69 19.10
N ALA A 483 4.28 4.48 19.55
CA ALA A 483 5.25 3.40 19.76
C ALA A 483 5.80 2.81 18.46
N TYR A 484 4.98 2.74 17.40
CA TYR A 484 5.31 2.13 16.11
C TYR A 484 5.16 3.12 14.95
N PRO A 485 6.01 4.16 14.88
CA PRO A 485 5.86 5.21 13.89
C PRO A 485 6.22 4.67 12.49
N ARG A 486 5.49 5.12 11.46
CA ARG A 486 5.54 4.55 10.10
C ARG A 486 5.06 5.48 9.00
N ARG A 487 5.52 5.20 7.78
CA ARG A 487 5.12 5.92 6.56
C ARG A 487 4.51 4.95 5.57
N GLU A 488 3.33 5.29 5.07
CA GLU A 488 2.51 4.40 4.24
C GLU A 488 2.14 5.12 2.95
N GLY A 489 2.92 4.91 1.89
CA GLY A 489 2.82 5.74 0.70
C GLY A 489 2.98 7.22 1.03
N LEU A 490 1.91 7.99 0.88
CA LEU A 490 1.83 9.43 1.15
C LEU A 490 1.56 9.75 2.63
N TRP A 491 1.04 8.80 3.41
CA TRP A 491 0.69 9.00 4.81
C TRP A 491 1.89 8.88 5.77
N ASP A 492 1.79 9.60 6.87
CA ASP A 492 2.80 9.70 7.93
C ASP A 492 2.10 9.56 9.28
N SER A 493 2.40 8.50 10.03
CA SER A 493 1.72 8.23 11.29
C SER A 493 1.96 9.30 12.33
N VAL A 494 3.09 10.03 12.28
CA VAL A 494 3.34 11.14 13.21
C VAL A 494 2.53 12.38 12.85
N ALA A 495 2.22 12.58 11.56
CA ALA A 495 1.24 13.59 11.16
C ALA A 495 -0.17 13.24 11.68
N PHE A 496 -0.53 11.96 11.66
CA PHE A 496 -1.77 11.49 12.28
C PHE A 496 -1.76 11.68 13.80
N LEU A 497 -0.66 11.42 14.50
CA LEU A 497 -0.56 11.69 15.94
C LEU A 497 -0.85 13.15 16.28
N ALA A 498 -0.34 14.10 15.48
CA ALA A 498 -0.65 15.51 15.66
C ALA A 498 -2.16 15.81 15.53
N VAL A 499 -2.80 15.20 14.53
CA VAL A 499 -4.26 15.26 14.36
C VAL A 499 -5.00 14.64 15.54
N LEU A 500 -4.55 13.48 16.04
CA LEU A 500 -5.21 12.78 17.14
C LEU A 500 -5.10 13.53 18.46
N ARG A 501 -3.96 14.17 18.74
CA ARG A 501 -3.81 15.07 19.89
C ARG A 501 -4.74 16.27 19.78
N LYS A 502 -4.86 16.89 18.59
CA LYS A 502 -5.85 17.94 18.36
C LYS A 502 -7.29 17.45 18.53
N ASN A 503 -7.59 16.22 18.11
CA ASN A 503 -8.89 15.60 18.32
C ASN A 503 -9.17 15.37 19.82
N GLN A 504 -8.17 15.01 20.64
CA GLN A 504 -8.34 14.89 22.10
C GLN A 504 -8.69 16.24 22.75
N GLU A 505 -8.04 17.33 22.33
CA GLU A 505 -8.41 18.69 22.75
C GLU A 505 -9.86 19.01 22.38
N LEU A 506 -10.25 18.73 21.13
CA LEU A 506 -11.62 18.92 20.63
C LEU A 506 -12.64 18.12 21.45
N GLU A 507 -12.34 16.86 21.78
CA GLU A 507 -13.24 16.04 22.59
C GLU A 507 -13.44 16.61 24.00
N ALA A 508 -12.37 17.11 24.62
CA ALA A 508 -12.44 17.76 25.93
C ALA A 508 -13.22 19.08 25.87
N GLU A 509 -13.02 19.89 24.83
CA GLU A 509 -13.78 21.13 24.59
C GLU A 509 -15.27 20.83 24.37
N ASN A 510 -15.59 19.85 23.53
CA ASN A 510 -16.96 19.43 23.25
C ASN A 510 -17.67 18.93 24.52
N ALA A 511 -17.02 18.10 25.33
CA ALA A 511 -17.56 17.62 26.59
C ALA A 511 -17.85 18.77 27.58
N LYS A 512 -16.96 19.77 27.67
CA LYS A 512 -17.17 20.99 28.47
C LYS A 512 -18.31 21.86 27.95
N GLY A 513 -18.56 21.83 26.64
CA GLY A 513 -19.63 22.56 25.97
C GLY A 513 -21.05 22.10 26.35
N GLY A 514 -21.18 20.96 27.03
CA GLY A 514 -22.43 20.37 27.50
C GLY A 514 -23.14 19.53 26.44
N GLY A 515 -24.37 19.10 26.73
CA GLY A 515 -25.19 18.28 25.83
C GLY A 515 -25.08 16.77 26.07
N THR A 516 -26.00 16.03 25.46
CA THR A 516 -26.07 14.57 25.52
C THR A 516 -24.92 13.91 24.77
N ALA A 517 -24.68 12.61 25.04
CA ALA A 517 -23.66 11.84 24.30
C ALA A 517 -23.91 11.85 22.78
N SER A 518 -25.19 11.81 22.38
CA SER A 518 -25.61 11.92 20.98
C SER A 518 -25.25 13.28 20.38
N GLU A 519 -25.58 14.39 21.04
CA GLU A 519 -25.23 15.74 20.56
C GLU A 519 -23.71 15.93 20.44
N GLN A 520 -22.95 15.46 21.44
CA GLN A 520 -21.49 15.49 21.40
C GLN A 520 -20.95 14.68 20.22
N TRP A 521 -21.50 13.49 19.97
CA TRP A 521 -21.10 12.67 18.83
C TRP A 521 -21.39 13.36 17.50
N ARG A 522 -22.56 13.99 17.36
CA ARG A 522 -22.94 14.73 16.15
C ARG A 522 -21.97 15.87 15.85
N ARG A 523 -21.56 16.64 16.87
CA ARG A 523 -20.51 17.66 16.71
C ARG A 523 -19.21 17.09 16.17
N LEU A 524 -18.80 15.94 16.71
CA LEU A 524 -17.58 15.24 16.29
C LEU A 524 -17.67 14.70 14.86
N ARG A 525 -18.86 14.47 14.30
CA ARG A 525 -19.01 14.09 12.88
C ARG A 525 -18.54 15.18 11.93
N ARG A 526 -18.57 16.45 12.36
CA ARG A 526 -18.06 17.55 11.54
C ARG A 526 -16.55 17.68 11.56
N ARG A 527 -15.83 16.93 12.39
CA ARG A 527 -14.38 17.03 12.37
C ARG A 527 -13.81 16.51 11.04
N GLU A 528 -12.82 17.19 10.52
CA GLU A 528 -12.15 16.85 9.27
C GLU A 528 -10.69 17.26 9.37
N PHE A 529 -9.80 16.47 8.79
CA PHE A 529 -8.43 16.88 8.62
C PHE A 529 -7.92 16.66 7.19
N ILE A 530 -7.08 17.57 6.74
CA ILE A 530 -6.46 17.54 5.41
C ILE A 530 -5.02 18.02 5.57
N PHE A 531 -4.12 17.45 4.78
CA PHE A 531 -2.72 17.85 4.70
C PHE A 531 -2.51 18.68 3.42
N GLU A 532 -2.24 19.97 3.57
CA GLU A 532 -1.86 20.86 2.46
C GLU A 532 -0.35 20.79 2.21
N ASP A 533 0.05 21.26 1.01
CA ASP A 533 1.45 21.43 0.60
C ASP A 533 2.28 20.16 0.83
N ALA A 534 1.70 19.04 0.39
CA ALA A 534 2.19 17.68 0.52
C ALA A 534 2.52 17.28 1.97
N GLY A 535 1.69 17.71 2.93
CA GLY A 535 1.84 17.41 4.35
C GLY A 535 2.85 18.26 5.09
N ALA A 536 3.07 19.49 4.60
CA ALA A 536 3.77 20.52 5.36
C ALA A 536 2.81 21.28 6.31
N THR A 537 1.52 21.33 5.98
CA THR A 537 0.51 22.02 6.78
C THR A 537 -0.65 21.08 7.09
N ILE A 538 -1.02 20.95 8.36
CA ILE A 538 -2.19 20.19 8.80
C ILE A 538 -3.35 21.15 8.95
N ILE A 539 -4.45 20.86 8.28
CA ILE A 539 -5.72 21.57 8.40
C ILE A 539 -6.62 20.70 9.25
N PHE A 540 -7.23 21.30 10.27
CA PHE A 540 -8.20 20.65 11.13
C PHE A 540 -9.44 21.52 11.20
N ARG A 541 -10.57 20.98 10.74
CA ARG A 541 -11.87 21.64 10.82
C ARG A 541 -12.71 20.95 11.86
N SER A 542 -13.43 21.71 12.66
CA SER A 542 -14.34 21.18 13.68
C SER A 542 -15.35 22.23 14.11
N LEU A 543 -16.48 21.79 14.67
CA LEU A 543 -17.39 22.69 15.35
C LEU A 543 -16.78 23.15 16.68
N LYS A 544 -16.77 24.46 16.92
CA LYS A 544 -16.40 25.07 18.19
C LYS A 544 -17.51 25.98 18.69
N LYS A 545 -17.64 26.07 20.01
CA LYS A 545 -18.63 26.93 20.64
C LYS A 545 -18.11 28.35 20.68
N ASP A 546 -18.81 29.26 20.02
CA ASP A 546 -18.54 30.68 20.09
C ASP A 546 -18.85 31.19 21.52
N PRO A 547 -17.91 31.88 22.19
CA PRO A 547 -18.09 32.33 23.57
C PRO A 547 -19.10 33.48 23.71
N ASP A 548 -19.30 34.28 22.66
CA ASP A 548 -20.15 35.46 22.66
C ASP A 548 -21.61 35.08 22.31
N THR A 549 -21.81 34.23 21.31
CA THR A 549 -23.15 33.82 20.84
C THR A 549 -23.63 32.52 21.48
N GLY A 550 -22.72 31.69 22.00
CA GLY A 550 -23.00 30.36 22.51
C GLY A 550 -23.32 29.32 21.44
N GLN A 551 -23.29 29.70 20.16
CA GLN A 551 -23.57 28.81 19.02
C GLN A 551 -22.36 27.98 18.63
N TRP A 552 -22.60 26.84 17.99
CA TRP A 552 -21.54 26.00 17.45
C TRP A 552 -21.29 26.36 15.99
N GLU A 553 -20.07 26.78 15.68
CA GLU A 553 -19.67 27.24 14.36
C GLU A 553 -18.49 26.42 13.82
N LEU A 554 -18.44 26.23 12.50
CA LEU A 554 -17.33 25.55 11.86
C LEU A 554 -16.09 26.45 11.87
N VAL A 555 -15.04 25.97 12.53
CA VAL A 555 -13.74 26.63 12.61
C VAL A 555 -12.70 25.80 11.88
N GLU A 556 -11.84 26.47 11.11
CA GLU A 556 -10.66 25.87 10.49
C GLU A 556 -9.40 26.36 11.18
N GLU A 557 -8.64 25.43 11.75
CA GLU A 557 -7.33 25.66 12.33
C GLU A 557 -6.26 25.03 11.43
N ALA A 558 -5.09 25.68 11.35
CA ALA A 558 -3.95 25.17 10.63
C ALA A 558 -2.70 25.15 11.52
N ALA A 559 -1.87 24.13 11.35
CA ALA A 559 -0.57 24.02 12.00
C ALA A 559 0.50 23.61 10.99
N GLU A 560 1.68 24.23 11.07
CA GLU A 560 2.85 23.76 10.34
C GLU A 560 3.36 22.46 10.95
N PHE A 561 3.51 21.43 10.14
CA PHE A 561 4.00 20.13 10.57
C PHE A 561 5.43 19.91 10.09
N ARG A 562 6.37 19.91 11.03
CA ARG A 562 7.81 19.73 10.78
C ARG A 562 8.33 18.35 11.20
N GLY A 563 7.45 17.36 11.30
CA GLY A 563 7.83 15.96 11.57
C GLY A 563 7.75 15.55 13.04
N GLU A 564 7.32 16.47 13.90
CA GLU A 564 7.04 16.22 15.31
C GLU A 564 5.57 16.50 15.57
N ALA A 565 4.94 15.69 16.42
CA ALA A 565 3.54 15.83 16.81
C ALA A 565 3.35 16.68 18.08
N GLU A 566 4.45 17.11 18.73
CA GLU A 566 4.43 17.93 19.95
C GLU A 566 4.67 19.39 19.63
N GLY A 567 4.08 20.28 20.44
CA GLY A 567 4.35 21.71 20.34
C GLY A 567 3.88 22.40 19.06
N LEU A 568 2.92 21.81 18.32
CA LEU A 568 2.34 22.45 17.15
C LEU A 568 1.54 23.68 17.57
N GLU A 569 1.82 24.81 16.90
CA GLU A 569 1.00 26.01 17.01
C GLU A 569 -0.19 25.95 16.05
N TRP A 570 -1.39 25.73 16.59
CA TRP A 570 -2.63 25.80 15.83
C TRP A 570 -3.13 27.24 15.72
N LYS A 571 -3.35 27.70 14.48
CA LYS A 571 -3.83 29.06 14.18
C LYS A 571 -5.12 28.99 13.41
N THR A 572 -6.15 29.68 13.91
CA THR A 572 -7.42 29.83 13.19
C THR A 572 -7.20 30.59 11.89
N ARG A 573 -7.86 30.16 10.82
CA ARG A 573 -7.85 30.83 9.51
C ARG A 573 -9.24 30.79 8.87
N PRO A 574 -9.51 31.62 7.84
CA PRO A 574 -10.77 31.57 7.12
C PRO A 574 -11.03 30.19 6.50
N LEU A 575 -12.29 29.76 6.51
CA LEU A 575 -12.69 28.48 5.92
C LEU A 575 -12.22 28.36 4.47
N SER A 576 -11.44 27.31 4.20
CA SER A 576 -10.97 27.03 2.84
C SER A 576 -12.03 26.31 1.99
N GLY A 577 -13.11 25.85 2.60
CA GLY A 577 -14.30 25.30 1.95
C GLY A 577 -15.30 24.87 3.01
N ALA A 578 -16.50 24.50 2.58
CA ALA A 578 -17.50 23.95 3.49
C ALA A 578 -17.14 22.54 3.96
N GLY A 579 -16.20 21.83 3.30
CA GLY A 579 -15.49 20.63 3.77
C GLY A 579 -16.36 19.37 3.87
N PHE A 580 -15.77 18.18 3.91
CA PHE A 580 -16.55 16.94 3.95
C PHE A 580 -16.77 16.45 5.39
N ILE A 581 -17.86 15.72 5.63
CA ILE A 581 -18.05 14.93 6.86
C ILE A 581 -17.11 13.74 6.79
N MET A 582 -16.16 13.60 7.72
CA MET A 582 -15.27 12.43 7.69
C MET A 582 -16.06 11.13 7.87
N THR A 583 -16.13 10.35 6.81
CA THR A 583 -16.86 9.08 6.74
C THR A 583 -16.07 7.95 7.35
#